data_AF-A0A834Y4S0-F1
#
_entry.id   AF-A0A834Y4S0-F1
#
_cell.length_a   1.000
_cell.length_b   1.000
_cell.length_c   1.000
_cell.angle_alpha   90.00
_cell.angle_beta   90.00
_cell.angle_gamma   90.00
#
_symmetry.space_group_name_H-M   'P 1'
#
loop_
_entity.id
_entity.type
_entity.pdbx_description
1 polymer ?
#
loop_
_entity_poly.entity_id
_entity_poly.type
_entity_poly.pdbx_seq_one_letter_code
_entity_poly.pdbx_strand_id
1 'polypeptide(L)'
;MGRYNKTKILQLLSRVWSGSSGVLAGKEAEIKMTTLLRNKFPKAKVIEVNDISGGCGAMFEINVVSTEFKGLNTVKQHRLINETLKDEIKDMHGIRISTEIPSS
;
A
#
# COMPACT_ATOMS: atom_id res chain seq x y z
N MET A 1 -36.27 45.50 -6.32
CA MET A 1 -35.43 44.29 -6.51
C MET A 1 -35.62 43.35 -5.33
N GLY A 2 -36.46 42.33 -5.50
CA GLY A 2 -36.89 41.42 -4.43
C GLY A 2 -35.91 40.26 -4.20
N ARG A 3 -35.81 39.87 -2.93
CA ARG A 3 -34.91 38.86 -2.36
C ARG A 3 -35.22 37.46 -2.89
N TYR A 4 -34.19 36.74 -3.33
CA TYR A 4 -34.27 35.34 -3.74
C TYR A 4 -34.38 34.42 -2.50
N ASN A 5 -35.35 33.51 -2.52
CA ASN A 5 -35.42 32.32 -1.67
C ASN A 5 -36.19 31.24 -2.43
N LYS A 6 -35.57 30.08 -2.71
CA LYS A 6 -36.25 28.78 -2.82
C LYS A 6 -35.26 27.62 -2.78
N THR A 7 -35.12 27.06 -1.58
CA THR A 7 -35.18 25.62 -1.24
C THR A 7 -34.71 24.55 -2.24
N LYS A 8 -34.04 23.56 -1.62
CA LYS A 8 -34.09 22.09 -1.83
C LYS A 8 -32.91 21.42 -2.57
N ILE A 9 -32.30 20.50 -1.82
CA ILE A 9 -32.08 19.09 -2.18
C ILE A 9 -30.76 18.75 -2.91
N LEU A 10 -29.89 18.08 -2.13
CA LEU A 10 -29.14 16.88 -2.51
C LEU A 10 -28.57 16.86 -3.94
N GLN A 11 -27.32 17.30 -4.08
CA GLN A 11 -26.46 16.86 -5.17
C GLN A 11 -25.21 16.19 -4.57
N LEU A 12 -25.44 15.18 -3.72
CA LEU A 12 -24.49 14.12 -3.43
C LEU A 12 -24.55 13.11 -4.60
N LEU A 13 -24.15 13.55 -5.79
CA LEU A 13 -24.28 12.73 -6.98
C LEU A 13 -23.10 11.76 -7.12
N SER A 14 -23.49 10.50 -7.22
CA SER A 14 -22.75 9.31 -7.68
C SER A 14 -21.60 8.81 -6.81
N ARG A 15 -21.97 8.37 -5.60
CA ARG A 15 -21.46 7.12 -5.03
C ARG A 15 -22.00 5.94 -5.85
N VAL A 16 -21.38 5.65 -6.99
CA VAL A 16 -21.43 4.32 -7.61
C VAL A 16 -20.00 3.94 -7.94
N TRP A 17 -19.24 3.63 -6.89
CA TRP A 17 -17.97 2.94 -7.02
C TRP A 17 -18.28 1.51 -7.40
N SER A 18 -17.82 1.10 -8.58
CA SER A 18 -17.94 -0.25 -9.13
C SER A 18 -17.32 -1.28 -8.17
N GLY A 19 -18.15 -1.93 -7.37
CA GLY A 19 -17.77 -2.73 -6.19
C GLY A 19 -17.13 -4.10 -6.46
N SER A 20 -16.48 -4.30 -7.61
CA SER A 20 -15.80 -5.57 -7.93
C SER A 20 -14.45 -5.37 -8.62
N SER A 21 -14.32 -4.37 -9.50
CA SER A 21 -13.06 -4.08 -10.19
C SER A 21 -11.97 -3.56 -9.27
N GLY A 22 -12.32 -2.83 -8.20
CA GLY A 22 -11.35 -2.33 -7.23
C GLY A 22 -10.62 -3.48 -6.54
N VAL A 23 -11.38 -4.37 -5.87
CA VAL A 23 -10.84 -5.46 -5.03
C VAL A 23 -9.80 -6.33 -5.75
N LEU A 24 -9.98 -6.57 -7.05
CA LEU A 24 -9.02 -7.34 -7.86
C LEU A 24 -7.71 -6.58 -8.09
N ALA A 25 -7.77 -5.26 -8.32
CA ALA A 25 -6.59 -4.43 -8.52
C ALA A 25 -5.68 -4.40 -7.27
N GLY A 26 -6.27 -4.32 -6.07
CA GLY A 26 -5.51 -4.41 -4.81
C GLY A 26 -4.79 -5.76 -4.66
N LYS A 27 -5.49 -6.87 -4.94
CA LYS A 27 -4.89 -8.22 -4.82
C LYS A 27 -3.78 -8.49 -5.83
N GLU A 28 -3.92 -7.98 -7.06
CA GLU A 28 -2.86 -8.08 -8.06
C GLU A 28 -1.58 -7.34 -7.63
N ALA A 29 -1.74 -6.13 -7.08
CA ALA A 29 -0.62 -5.34 -6.57
C ALA A 29 0.08 -6.01 -5.37
N GLU A 30 -0.67 -6.57 -4.43
CA GLU A 30 -0.10 -7.33 -3.29
C GLU A 30 0.78 -8.48 -3.76
N ILE A 31 0.30 -9.26 -4.73
CA ILE A 31 1.04 -10.40 -5.29
C ILE A 31 2.32 -9.91 -5.96
N LYS A 32 2.24 -8.87 -6.81
CA LYS A 32 3.40 -8.29 -7.47
C LYS A 32 4.46 -7.79 -6.49
N MET A 33 4.06 -6.98 -5.50
CA MET A 33 4.96 -6.46 -4.47
C MET A 33 5.61 -7.58 -3.66
N THR A 34 4.84 -8.61 -3.30
CA THR A 34 5.36 -9.77 -2.57
C THR A 34 6.45 -10.48 -3.38
N THR A 35 6.24 -10.68 -4.68
CA THR A 35 7.23 -11.31 -5.57
C THR A 35 8.49 -10.46 -5.69
N LEU A 36 8.37 -9.14 -5.86
CA LEU A 36 9.51 -8.23 -5.94
C LEU A 36 10.34 -8.26 -4.64
N LEU A 37 9.68 -8.21 -3.49
CA LEU A 37 10.35 -8.27 -2.18
C LEU A 37 11.04 -9.61 -1.96
N ARG A 38 10.42 -10.73 -2.36
CA ARG A 38 11.05 -12.06 -2.28
C ARG A 38 12.29 -12.18 -3.14
N ASN A 39 12.26 -11.61 -4.34
CA ASN A 39 13.42 -11.60 -5.24
C ASN A 39 14.55 -10.73 -4.68
N LYS A 40 14.20 -9.60 -4.04
CA LYS A 40 15.20 -8.70 -3.46
C LYS A 40 15.81 -9.24 -2.17
N PHE A 41 15.00 -9.86 -1.31
CA PHE A 41 15.38 -10.35 0.00
C PHE A 41 15.21 -11.88 0.09
N PRO A 42 16.09 -12.67 -0.56
CA PRO A 42 15.97 -14.12 -0.59
C PRO A 42 16.17 -14.77 0.79
N LYS A 43 16.78 -14.04 1.74
CA LYS A 43 17.00 -14.50 3.12
C LYS A 43 15.91 -14.02 4.09
N ALA A 44 14.84 -13.39 3.58
CA ALA A 44 13.72 -13.00 4.40
C ALA A 44 12.97 -14.24 4.90
N LYS A 45 12.69 -14.27 6.21
CA LYS A 45 11.90 -15.32 6.85
C LYS A 45 10.41 -15.07 6.69
N VAL A 46 10.00 -13.80 6.74
CA VAL A 46 8.61 -13.37 6.60
C VAL A 46 8.57 -12.18 5.66
N ILE A 47 7.68 -12.25 4.68
CA ILE A 47 7.31 -11.13 3.81
C ILE A 47 5.79 -11.14 3.72
N GLU A 48 5.18 -10.09 4.24
CA GLU A 48 3.74 -9.89 4.23
C GLU A 48 3.43 -8.52 3.64
N VAL A 49 2.52 -8.50 2.68
CA VAL A 49 2.00 -7.29 2.05
C VAL A 49 0.50 -7.36 2.14
N ASN A 50 -0.11 -6.39 2.82
CA ASN A 50 -1.54 -6.32 3.05
C ASN A 50 -2.10 -5.00 2.52
N ASP A 51 -3.14 -5.06 1.69
CA ASP A 51 -3.92 -3.89 1.28
C ASP A 51 -4.82 -3.40 2.44
N ILE A 52 -4.55 -2.19 2.93
CA ILE A 52 -5.34 -1.54 3.98
C ILE A 52 -6.31 -0.49 3.43
N SER A 53 -6.40 -0.37 2.10
CA SER A 53 -7.31 0.54 1.40
C SER A 53 -8.67 -0.08 1.03
N GLY A 54 -8.94 -1.30 1.49
CA GLY A 54 -10.21 -1.99 1.23
C GLY A 54 -10.35 -2.48 -0.21
N GLY A 55 -9.22 -2.78 -0.87
CA GLY A 55 -9.18 -3.29 -2.24
C GLY A 55 -8.92 -2.21 -3.29
N CYS A 56 -8.86 -0.92 -2.96
CA CYS A 56 -8.55 0.11 -3.95
C CYS A 56 -7.10 0.04 -4.45
N GLY A 57 -6.21 -0.66 -3.73
CA GLY A 57 -4.78 -0.64 -3.99
C GLY A 57 -4.14 0.74 -3.77
N ALA A 58 -4.76 1.60 -2.94
CA ALA A 58 -4.25 2.94 -2.70
C ALA A 58 -3.22 2.99 -1.55
N MET A 59 -3.27 2.02 -0.63
CA MET A 59 -2.45 2.02 0.58
C MET A 59 -2.17 0.59 1.05
N PHE A 60 -0.89 0.30 1.32
CA PHE A 60 -0.47 -1.04 1.76
C PHE A 60 0.40 -0.97 3.00
N GLU A 61 0.31 -2.04 3.78
CA GLU A 61 1.18 -2.32 4.92
C GLU A 61 2.13 -3.45 4.54
N ILE A 62 3.41 -3.22 4.76
CA ILE A 62 4.50 -4.11 4.35
C ILE A 62 5.30 -4.47 5.59
N ASN A 63 5.34 -5.77 5.89
CA ASN A 63 6.13 -6.31 6.97
C ASN A 63 7.20 -7.26 6.41
N VAL A 64 8.47 -6.95 6.67
CA VAL A 64 9.60 -7.77 6.22
C VAL A 64 10.48 -8.11 7.40
N VAL A 65 10.64 -9.42 7.62
CA VAL A 65 11.55 -9.97 8.62
C VAL A 65 12.71 -10.64 7.90
N SER A 66 13.89 -10.02 7.92
CA SER A 66 15.08 -10.54 7.22
C SER A 66 16.36 -10.38 8.03
N THR A 67 17.25 -11.38 7.93
CA THR A 67 18.60 -11.30 8.50
C THR A 67 19.49 -10.28 7.78
N GLU A 68 19.13 -9.89 6.55
CA GLU A 68 19.86 -8.91 5.73
C GLU A 68 19.79 -7.49 6.29
N PHE A 69 18.82 -7.22 7.17
CA PHE A 69 18.70 -5.95 7.86
C PHE A 69 19.68 -5.80 9.03
N LYS A 70 20.38 -6.87 9.41
CA LYS A 70 21.37 -6.85 10.49
C LYS A 70 22.51 -5.88 10.14
N GLY A 71 22.73 -4.89 10.99
CA GLY A 71 23.76 -3.86 10.80
C GLY A 71 23.32 -2.67 9.95
N LEU A 72 22.08 -2.66 9.44
CA LEU A 72 21.49 -1.49 8.78
C LEU A 72 20.64 -0.69 9.78
N ASN A 73 20.71 0.63 9.70
CA ASN A 73 19.79 1.51 10.44
C ASN A 73 18.39 1.48 9.82
N THR A 74 17.33 1.75 10.59
CA THR A 74 15.93 1.70 10.16
C THR A 74 15.67 2.49 8.87
N VAL A 75 16.25 3.69 8.75
CA VAL A 75 16.12 4.52 7.54
C VAL A 75 16.69 3.82 6.30
N LYS A 76 17.82 3.12 6.43
CA LYS A 76 18.43 2.38 5.31
C LYS A 76 17.57 1.16 4.94
N GLN A 77 17.00 0.48 5.94
CA GLN A 77 16.10 -0.66 5.71
C GLN A 77 14.86 -0.21 4.93
N HIS A 78 14.20 0.86 5.38
CA HIS A 78 13.03 1.42 4.69
C HIS A 78 13.39 1.93 3.28
N ARG A 79 14.57 2.53 3.12
CA ARG A 79 15.05 2.96 1.81
C ARG A 79 15.21 1.79 0.83
N LEU A 80 15.74 0.65 1.27
CA LEU A 80 15.87 -0.54 0.42
C LEU A 80 14.51 -1.06 -0.05
N ILE A 81 13.51 -1.05 0.84
CA ILE A 81 12.14 -1.44 0.50
C ILE A 81 11.53 -0.44 -0.48
N ASN A 82 11.65 0.85 -0.21
CA ASN A 82 11.17 1.91 -1.11
C ASN A 82 11.81 1.84 -2.49
N GLU A 83 13.11 1.56 -2.57
CA GLU A 83 13.81 1.42 -3.85
C GLU A 83 13.33 0.20 -4.64
N THR A 84 12.98 -0.90 -3.94
CA THR A 84 12.47 -2.12 -4.56
C THR A 84 11.04 -1.94 -5.09
N LEU A 85 10.24 -1.17 -4.38
CA LEU A 85 8.83 -0.96 -4.70
C LEU A 85 8.57 0.35 -5.44
N LYS A 86 9.61 1.10 -5.77
CA LYS A 86 9.52 2.47 -6.32
C LYS A 86 8.59 2.55 -7.52
N ASP A 87 8.61 1.55 -8.39
CA ASP A 87 7.79 1.56 -9.60
C ASP A 87 6.32 1.22 -9.33
N GLU A 88 6.04 0.38 -8.33
CA GLU A 88 4.67 0.04 -7.93
C GLU A 88 4.02 1.17 -7.11
N ILE A 89 4.79 1.83 -6.24
CA ILE A 89 4.27 2.86 -5.31
C ILE A 89 4.11 4.25 -5.93
N LYS A 90 4.55 4.46 -7.19
CA LYS A 90 4.46 5.77 -7.87
C LYS A 90 3.03 6.29 -7.96
N ASP A 91 2.07 5.38 -8.13
CA ASP A 91 0.66 5.71 -8.33
C ASP A 91 -0.17 5.55 -7.05
N MET A 92 0.48 5.28 -5.91
CA MET A 92 -0.17 4.98 -4.62
C MET A 92 -0.21 6.20 -3.69
N HIS A 93 -1.21 6.26 -2.80
CA HIS A 93 -1.33 7.33 -1.79
C HIS A 93 -0.26 7.22 -0.69
N GLY A 94 0.21 6.01 -0.37
CA GLY A 94 1.27 5.80 0.60
C GLY A 94 1.46 4.34 1.00
N ILE A 95 2.54 4.06 1.73
CA ILE A 95 2.84 2.74 2.30
C ILE A 95 3.27 2.86 3.75
N ARG A 96 2.98 1.82 4.53
CA ARG A 96 3.53 1.63 5.87
C ARG A 96 4.54 0.50 5.82
N ILE A 97 5.73 0.75 6.34
CA ILE A 97 6.84 -0.20 6.30
C ILE A 97 7.23 -0.53 7.73
N SER A 98 7.25 -1.83 8.01
CA SER A 98 7.78 -2.41 9.23
C SER A 98 8.90 -3.37 8.85
N THR A 99 10.08 -3.16 9.41
CA THR A 99 11.24 -4.03 9.21
C THR A 99 11.75 -4.55 10.52
N GLU A 100 11.93 -5.87 10.58
CA GLU A 100 12.43 -6.54 11.76
C GLU A 100 13.57 -7.49 11.40
N ILE A 101 14.47 -7.69 12.35
CA ILE A 101 15.52 -8.70 12.24
C ILE A 101 15.02 -9.89 13.06
N PRO A 102 14.98 -11.11 12.49
CA PRO A 102 14.55 -12.27 13.25
C PRO A 102 15.48 -12.46 14.44
N SER A 103 14.96 -12.36 15.66
CA SER A 103 15.66 -12.78 16.87
C SER A 103 15.91 -14.28 16.76
N SER A 104 17.19 -14.66 16.75
CA SER A 104 17.62 -16.06 16.79
C SER A 104 17.26 -16.71 18.12
#